data_AF-A0A7C6CD69-F1
#
_entry.id   AF-A0A7C6CD69-F1
#
_cell.length_a   1.000
_cell.length_b   1.000
_cell.length_c   1.000
_cell.angle_alpha   90.00
_cell.angle_beta   90.00
_cell.angle_gamma   90.00
#
_symmetry.space_group_name_H-M   'P 1'
#
loop_
_entity.id
_entity.type
_entity.pdbx_description
1 polymer ?
#
loop_
_entity_poly.entity_id
_entity_poly.type
_entity_poly.pdbx_seq_one_letter_code
_entity_poly.pdbx_strand_id
1 'polypeptide(L)'
;MKILKNILMGLMSGFTMMTISLLFIVLFESELGEILTKTSILKSILSSALIGVTFYLGSLIYENDKLAMGLKTLIHMGSGLIVFYLGAIFAEWIPLYGGIGALIGFVLFTLAISFSIWFGYYLYYKKEAKKINAQIHNRQ
;
A
#
# COMPACT_ATOMS: atom_id res chain seq x y z
N MET A 1 14.82 -18.19 -6.64
CA MET A 1 14.67 -17.62 -5.28
C MET A 1 14.24 -16.14 -5.25
N LYS A 2 14.69 -15.26 -6.17
CA LYS A 2 14.34 -13.81 -6.16
C LYS A 2 12.83 -13.52 -6.21
N ILE A 3 12.08 -14.21 -7.06
CA ILE A 3 10.61 -14.03 -7.20
C ILE A 3 9.89 -14.42 -5.90
N LEU A 4 10.25 -15.55 -5.30
CA LEU A 4 9.67 -16.00 -4.03
C LEU A 4 9.91 -14.98 -2.91
N LYS A 5 11.13 -14.44 -2.80
CA LYS A 5 11.45 -13.37 -1.84
C LYS A 5 10.55 -12.15 -2.05
N ASN A 6 10.35 -11.72 -3.29
CA ASN A 6 9.53 -10.55 -3.59
C ASN A 6 8.05 -10.77 -3.23
N ILE A 7 7.51 -11.96 -3.50
CA ILE A 7 6.15 -12.31 -3.09
C ILE A 7 6.04 -12.29 -1.55
N LEU A 8 7.00 -12.89 -0.84
CA LEU A 8 7.00 -12.89 0.63
C LEU A 8 7.05 -11.47 1.21
N MET A 9 7.91 -10.60 0.67
CA MET A 9 7.97 -9.19 1.11
C MET A 9 6.66 -8.44 0.83
N GLY A 10 6.00 -8.73 -0.28
CA GLY A 10 4.68 -8.21 -0.58
C GLY A 10 3.61 -8.68 0.41
N LEU A 11 3.55 -9.98 0.71
CA LEU A 11 2.65 -10.54 1.71
C LEU A 11 2.87 -9.91 3.09
N MET A 12 4.13 -9.78 3.50
CA MET A 12 4.49 -9.13 4.78
C MET A 12 3.96 -7.69 4.83
N SER A 13 4.19 -6.92 3.76
CA SER A 13 3.70 -5.53 3.68
C SER A 13 2.17 -5.45 3.77
N GLY A 14 1.47 -6.35 3.07
CA GLY A 14 0.01 -6.46 3.11
C GLY A 14 -0.52 -6.78 4.50
N PHE A 15 0.04 -7.79 5.16
CA PHE A 15 -0.37 -8.18 6.52
C PHE A 15 0.02 -7.15 7.57
N THR A 16 1.12 -6.41 7.41
CA THR A 16 1.44 -5.28 8.28
C THR A 16 0.37 -4.20 8.18
N MET A 17 -0.05 -3.81 6.97
CA MET A 17 -1.10 -2.80 6.79
C MET A 17 -2.45 -3.28 7.33
N MET A 18 -2.81 -4.55 7.09
CA MET A 18 -4.00 -5.15 7.69
C MET A 18 -3.97 -5.09 9.22
N THR A 19 -2.83 -5.44 9.83
CA THR A 19 -2.68 -5.44 11.29
C THR A 19 -2.85 -4.03 11.85
N ILE A 20 -2.27 -3.02 11.18
CA ILE A 20 -2.45 -1.62 11.55
C ILE A 20 -3.94 -1.24 11.47
N SER A 21 -4.62 -1.55 10.37
CA SER A 21 -6.06 -1.27 10.22
C SER A 21 -6.91 -1.97 11.28
N LEU A 22 -6.61 -3.22 11.62
CA LEU A 22 -7.30 -3.94 12.69
C LEU A 22 -7.05 -3.32 14.07
N LEU A 23 -5.84 -2.82 14.34
CA LEU A 23 -5.55 -2.08 15.57
C LEU A 23 -6.40 -0.81 15.66
N PHE A 24 -6.57 -0.08 14.55
CA PHE A 24 -7.49 1.06 14.52
C PHE A 24 -8.93 0.61 14.84
N ILE A 25 -9.43 -0.45 14.20
CA ILE A 25 -10.79 -0.96 14.49
C ILE A 25 -10.94 -1.30 15.98
N VAL A 26 -9.99 -2.03 16.57
CA VAL A 26 -10.04 -2.42 17.99
C VAL A 26 -9.98 -1.21 18.94
N LEU A 27 -9.29 -0.13 18.56
CA LEU A 27 -9.15 1.06 19.41
C LEU A 27 -10.33 2.02 19.33
N PHE A 28 -11.07 2.04 18.21
CA PHE A 28 -12.08 3.05 17.94
C PHE A 28 -13.51 2.50 17.81
N GLU A 29 -13.70 1.19 17.58
CA GLU A 29 -15.02 0.57 17.45
C GLU A 29 -15.41 -0.19 18.73
N SER A 30 -16.60 0.09 19.25
CA SER A 30 -17.14 -0.61 20.42
C SER A 30 -17.79 -1.95 20.08
N GLU A 31 -18.30 -2.12 18.87
CA GLU A 31 -19.11 -3.28 18.44
C GLU A 31 -18.32 -4.24 17.54
N LEU A 32 -17.22 -4.77 18.07
CA LEU A 32 -16.28 -5.61 17.30
C LEU A 32 -16.90 -6.88 16.71
N GLY A 33 -17.93 -7.45 17.36
CA GLY A 33 -18.54 -8.72 16.96
C GLY A 33 -19.26 -8.67 15.60
N GLU A 34 -19.75 -7.50 15.21
CA GLU A 34 -20.43 -7.30 13.92
C GLU A 34 -19.43 -7.07 12.77
N ILE A 35 -18.31 -6.40 13.08
CA ILE A 35 -17.28 -6.03 12.10
C ILE A 35 -16.30 -7.19 11.86
N LEU A 36 -15.89 -7.90 12.92
CA LEU A 36 -14.85 -8.93 12.91
C LEU A 36 -15.43 -10.35 12.83
N THR A 37 -16.28 -10.60 11.84
CA THR A 37 -16.79 -11.95 11.56
C THR A 37 -15.72 -12.83 10.90
N LYS A 38 -15.85 -14.16 11.01
CA LYS A 38 -14.94 -15.12 10.34
C LYS A 38 -14.80 -14.83 8.84
N THR A 39 -15.92 -14.53 8.18
CA THR A 39 -15.96 -14.22 6.74
C THR A 39 -15.27 -12.89 6.43
N SER A 40 -15.54 -11.84 7.22
CA SER A 40 -14.90 -10.51 7.08
C SER A 40 -13.37 -10.61 7.22
N ILE A 41 -12.90 -11.35 8.23
CA ILE A 41 -11.46 -11.57 8.45
C ILE A 41 -10.84 -12.31 7.28
N LEU A 42 -11.45 -13.40 6.78
CA LEU A 42 -10.92 -14.15 5.64
C LEU A 42 -10.82 -13.29 4.37
N LYS A 43 -11.86 -12.51 4.07
CA LYS A 43 -11.85 -11.58 2.93
C LYS A 43 -10.74 -10.53 3.08
N SER A 44 -10.54 -10.03 4.31
CA SER A 44 -9.50 -9.05 4.61
C SER A 44 -8.09 -9.62 4.47
N ILE A 45 -7.86 -10.87 4.90
CA ILE A 45 -6.56 -11.57 4.71
C ILE A 45 -6.24 -11.70 3.22
N LEU A 46 -7.19 -12.22 2.43
CA LEU A 46 -6.99 -12.42 0.99
C LEU A 46 -6.74 -11.11 0.24
N SER A 47 -7.54 -10.09 0.55
CA SER A 47 -7.40 -8.77 -0.06
C SER A 47 -6.06 -8.13 0.30
N SER A 48 -5.70 -8.14 1.58
CA SER A 48 -4.44 -7.55 2.04
C SER A 48 -3.22 -8.24 1.47
N ALA A 49 -3.25 -9.58 1.35
CA ALA A 49 -2.19 -10.36 0.70
C ALA A 49 -2.01 -9.94 -0.77
N LEU A 50 -3.11 -9.88 -1.54
CA LEU A 50 -3.08 -9.53 -2.96
C LEU A 50 -2.61 -8.08 -3.18
N ILE A 51 -3.10 -7.16 -2.35
CA ILE A 51 -2.73 -5.74 -2.39
C ILE A 51 -1.25 -5.57 -2.07
N GLY A 52 -0.76 -6.19 -0.99
CA GLY A 52 0.64 -6.11 -0.58
C GLY A 52 1.60 -6.64 -1.64
N VAL A 53 1.29 -7.80 -2.23
CA VAL A 53 2.06 -8.36 -3.36
C VAL A 53 2.05 -7.43 -4.56
N THR A 54 0.89 -6.86 -4.92
CA THR A 54 0.77 -5.96 -6.08
C THR A 54 1.61 -4.70 -5.89
N PHE A 55 1.49 -4.03 -4.74
CA PHE A 55 2.29 -2.83 -4.46
C PHE A 55 3.79 -3.15 -4.44
N TYR A 56 4.21 -4.23 -3.79
CA TYR A 56 5.62 -4.59 -3.74
C TYR A 56 6.19 -4.98 -5.11
N LEU A 57 5.48 -5.78 -5.90
CA LEU A 57 5.93 -6.10 -7.25
C LEU A 57 5.92 -4.87 -8.16
N GLY A 58 4.91 -4.01 -8.01
CA GLY A 58 4.84 -2.74 -8.73
C GLY A 58 6.03 -1.83 -8.43
N SER A 59 6.62 -1.88 -7.22
CA SER A 59 7.77 -1.02 -6.89
C SER A 59 9.04 -1.42 -7.63
N LEU A 60 9.11 -2.62 -8.20
CA LEU A 60 10.26 -3.04 -9.00
C LEU A 60 10.41 -2.19 -10.28
N ILE A 61 9.37 -1.49 -10.72
CA ILE A 61 9.45 -0.55 -11.85
C ILE A 61 10.45 0.59 -11.58
N TYR A 62 10.74 0.91 -10.31
CA TYR A 62 11.71 1.95 -9.96
C TYR A 62 13.15 1.58 -10.34
N GLU A 63 13.47 0.28 -10.48
CA GLU A 63 14.77 -0.21 -10.93
C GLU A 63 15.04 0.05 -12.43
N ASN A 64 14.04 0.48 -13.21
CA ASN A 64 14.20 0.70 -14.64
C ASN A 64 14.71 2.11 -14.97
N ASP A 65 15.99 2.30 -15.25
CA ASP A 65 16.58 3.62 -15.50
C ASP A 65 16.09 4.33 -16.79
N LYS A 66 15.39 3.63 -17.68
CA LYS A 66 14.88 4.19 -18.95
C LYS A 66 13.57 4.95 -18.79
N LEU A 67 12.83 4.71 -17.71
CA LEU A 67 11.51 5.32 -17.50
C LEU A 67 11.60 6.57 -16.65
N ALA A 68 10.89 7.62 -17.05
CA ALA A 68 10.73 8.82 -16.24
C ALA A 68 10.07 8.50 -14.89
N MET A 69 10.47 9.23 -13.84
CA MET A 69 9.96 9.01 -12.47
C MET A 69 8.43 9.08 -12.40
N GLY A 70 7.81 10.04 -13.09
CA GLY A 70 6.35 10.17 -13.12
C GLY A 70 5.65 8.95 -13.70
N LEU A 71 6.21 8.34 -14.76
CA LEU A 71 5.64 7.14 -15.37
C LEU A 71 5.82 5.91 -14.47
N LYS A 72 6.97 5.78 -13.79
CA LYS A 72 7.20 4.75 -12.77
C LYS A 72 6.14 4.85 -11.65
N THR A 73 5.92 6.06 -11.16
CA THR A 73 4.91 6.32 -10.13
C THR A 73 3.50 6.03 -10.62
N LEU A 74 3.15 6.41 -11.85
CA LEU A 74 1.84 6.12 -12.43
C LEU A 74 1.59 4.61 -12.54
N ILE A 75 2.58 3.83 -13.01
CA ILE A 75 2.46 2.37 -13.11
C ILE A 75 2.31 1.73 -11.73
N HIS A 76 3.17 2.09 -10.78
CA HIS A 76 3.14 1.55 -9.42
C HIS A 76 1.84 1.92 -8.69
N MET A 77 1.51 3.21 -8.64
CA MET A 77 0.31 3.70 -7.95
C MET A 77 -0.97 3.26 -8.65
N GLY A 78 -1.02 3.35 -9.97
CA GLY A 78 -2.20 2.95 -10.74
C GLY A 78 -2.54 1.48 -10.52
N SER A 79 -1.57 0.58 -10.73
CA SER A 79 -1.79 -0.85 -10.52
C SER A 79 -2.13 -1.20 -9.07
N GLY A 80 -1.41 -0.63 -8.10
CA GLY A 80 -1.65 -0.85 -6.68
C GLY A 80 -3.03 -0.37 -6.23
N LEU A 81 -3.44 0.85 -6.62
CA LEU A 81 -4.74 1.42 -6.26
C LEU A 81 -5.92 0.70 -6.91
N ILE A 82 -5.79 0.26 -8.17
CA ILE A 82 -6.83 -0.55 -8.84
C ILE A 82 -7.07 -1.84 -8.04
N VAL A 83 -6.00 -2.58 -7.72
CA VAL A 83 -6.12 -3.82 -6.93
C VAL A 83 -6.62 -3.54 -5.52
N PHE A 84 -6.19 -2.44 -4.91
CA PHE A 84 -6.71 -1.98 -3.61
C PHE A 84 -8.22 -1.81 -3.63
N TYR A 85 -8.77 -1.06 -4.59
CA TYR A 85 -10.22 -0.83 -4.65
C TYR A 85 -10.99 -2.11 -4.95
N LEU A 86 -10.49 -3.00 -5.81
CA LEU A 86 -11.12 -4.30 -6.04
C LEU A 86 -11.14 -5.16 -4.77
N GLY A 87 -10.03 -5.19 -4.03
CA GLY A 87 -9.95 -5.86 -2.73
C GLY A 87 -10.88 -5.23 -1.68
N ALA A 88 -10.95 -3.90 -1.64
CA ALA A 88 -11.82 -3.16 -0.72
C ALA A 88 -13.31 -3.41 -1.00
N ILE A 89 -13.71 -3.55 -2.27
CA ILE A 89 -15.08 -3.96 -2.64
C ILE A 89 -15.33 -5.40 -2.17
N PHE A 90 -14.41 -6.33 -2.48
CA PHE A 90 -14.57 -7.74 -2.12
C PHE A 90 -14.64 -7.97 -0.60
N ALA A 91 -13.84 -7.21 0.16
CA ALA A 91 -13.78 -7.26 1.61
C ALA A 91 -14.77 -6.31 2.31
N GLU A 92 -15.63 -5.63 1.54
CA GLU A 92 -16.69 -4.75 2.08
C GLU A 92 -16.16 -3.60 2.96
N TRP A 93 -14.94 -3.12 2.68
CA TRP A 93 -14.34 -1.98 3.40
C TRP A 93 -14.94 -0.63 2.99
N ILE A 94 -15.58 -0.56 1.82
CA ILE A 94 -16.13 0.68 1.27
C ILE A 94 -17.50 0.96 1.91
N PRO A 95 -17.73 2.15 2.49
CA PRO A 95 -19.01 2.52 3.09
C PRO A 95 -20.07 2.88 2.04
N LEU A 96 -20.50 1.89 1.24
CA LEU A 96 -21.42 2.08 0.10
C LEU A 96 -22.79 2.66 0.52
N TYR A 97 -23.22 2.42 1.76
CA TYR A 97 -24.49 2.91 2.31
C TYR A 97 -24.37 4.27 3.01
N GLY A 98 -23.15 4.80 3.18
CA GLY A 98 -22.89 6.09 3.84
C GLY A 98 -23.13 7.33 2.96
N GLY A 99 -23.64 7.13 1.74
CA GLY A 99 -23.85 8.19 0.75
C GLY A 99 -22.57 8.62 0.02
N ILE A 100 -22.72 9.52 -0.95
CA ILE A 100 -21.63 9.95 -1.84
C ILE A 100 -20.47 10.62 -1.09
N GLY A 101 -20.77 11.34 0.00
CA GLY A 101 -19.77 12.00 0.83
C GLY A 101 -18.82 11.00 1.51
N ALA A 102 -19.35 9.90 2.06
CA ALA A 102 -18.54 8.84 2.67
C ALA A 102 -17.64 8.15 1.63
N LEU A 103 -18.16 7.90 0.42
CA LEU A 103 -17.39 7.32 -0.67
C LEU A 103 -16.22 8.24 -1.09
N ILE A 104 -16.49 9.54 -1.29
CA ILE A 104 -15.45 10.53 -1.62
C ILE A 104 -14.42 10.61 -0.51
N GLY A 105 -14.86 10.66 0.75
CA GLY A 105 -13.99 10.67 1.92
C GLY A 105 -13.06 9.46 1.96
N PHE A 106 -13.59 8.26 1.73
CA PHE A 106 -12.81 7.03 1.67
C PHE A 106 -11.75 7.08 0.56
N VAL A 107 -12.12 7.49 -0.65
CA VAL A 107 -11.19 7.60 -1.79
C VAL A 107 -10.08 8.62 -1.53
N LEU A 108 -10.42 9.80 -1.00
CA LEU A 108 -9.43 10.83 -0.68
C LEU A 108 -8.48 10.37 0.43
N PHE A 109 -9.02 9.70 1.46
CA PHE A 109 -8.23 9.17 2.57
C PHE A 109 -7.22 8.11 2.13
N THR A 110 -7.65 7.15 1.31
CA THR A 110 -6.76 6.08 0.82
C THR A 110 -5.70 6.63 -0.13
N LEU A 111 -6.06 7.56 -1.02
CA LEU A 111 -5.09 8.28 -1.84
C LEU A 111 -4.07 9.03 -0.99
N ALA A 112 -4.53 9.78 0.02
CA ALA A 112 -3.64 10.53 0.91
C ALA A 112 -2.64 9.61 1.62
N ILE A 113 -3.09 8.48 2.17
CA ILE A 113 -2.20 7.50 2.81
C ILE A 113 -1.21 6.90 1.81
N SER A 114 -1.68 6.42 0.65
CA SER A 114 -0.81 5.80 -0.35
C SER A 114 0.29 6.74 -0.84
N PHE A 115 -0.07 7.99 -1.15
CA PHE A 115 0.91 8.99 -1.57
C PHE A 115 1.83 9.42 -0.42
N SER A 116 1.35 9.46 0.82
CA SER A 116 2.18 9.78 1.99
C SER A 116 3.27 8.72 2.22
N ILE A 117 2.90 7.44 2.16
CA ILE A 117 3.85 6.32 2.31
C ILE A 117 4.92 6.39 1.21
N TRP A 118 4.48 6.54 -0.05
CA TRP A 118 5.42 6.65 -1.17
C TRP A 118 6.32 7.87 -1.07
N PHE A 119 5.78 9.02 -0.69
CA PHE A 119 6.55 10.24 -0.54
C PHE A 119 7.61 10.09 0.56
N GLY A 120 7.28 9.41 1.67
CA GLY A 120 8.24 9.03 2.70
C GLY A 120 9.41 8.21 2.14
N TYR A 121 9.13 7.16 1.36
CA TYR A 121 10.17 6.38 0.69
C TYR A 121 10.97 7.19 -0.32
N TYR A 122 10.30 8.04 -1.11
CA TYR A 122 10.97 8.94 -2.06
C TYR A 122 11.99 9.84 -1.36
N LEU A 123 11.61 10.48 -0.25
CA LEU A 123 12.51 11.33 0.52
C LEU A 123 13.67 10.54 1.12
N TYR A 124 13.41 9.36 1.66
CA TYR A 124 14.42 8.47 2.21
C TYR A 124 15.48 8.10 1.16
N TYR A 125 15.05 7.58 0.00
CA TYR A 125 15.98 7.17 -1.05
C TYR A 125 16.68 8.34 -1.72
N LYS A 126 16.01 9.50 -1.85
CA LYS A 126 16.65 10.73 -2.33
C LYS A 126 17.78 11.18 -1.39
N LYS A 127 17.60 11.05 -0.08
CA LYS A 127 18.64 11.36 0.91
C LYS A 127 19.79 10.37 0.84
N GLU A 128 19.49 9.08 0.70
CA GLU A 128 20.50 8.02 0.59
C GLU A 128 21.37 8.20 -0.67
N ALA A 129 20.75 8.48 -1.82
CA ALA A 129 21.47 8.77 -3.07
C ALA A 129 22.41 9.97 -2.94
N LYS A 130 21.95 11.06 -2.31
CA LYS A 130 22.81 12.23 -2.03
C LYS A 130 24.01 11.88 -1.15
N LYS A 131 23.79 11.06 -0.11
CA LYS A 131 24.86 10.61 0.80
C LYS A 131 25.91 9.78 0.05
N ILE A 132 25.48 8.84 -0.79
CA ILE A 132 26.38 8.02 -1.60
C ILE A 132 27.19 8.88 -2.56
N ASN A 133 26.54 9.82 -3.27
CA ASN A 133 27.22 10.71 -4.21
C ASN A 133 28.29 11.58 -3.52
N ALA A 134 28.01 12.10 -2.32
CA ALA A 134 28.98 12.86 -1.55
C ALA A 134 30.20 12.01 -1.12
N GLN A 135 29.97 10.75 -0.74
CA GLN A 135 31.06 9.83 -0.38
C GLN A 135 31.94 9.45 -1.58
N ILE A 136 31.36 9.33 -2.77
CA ILE A 136 32.12 9.09 -4.00
C ILE A 136 32.95 10.32 -4.35
N HIS A 137 32.37 11.53 -4.26
CA HIS A 137 33.07 12.78 -4.55
C HIS A 137 34.25 13.03 -3.60
N ASN A 138 34.10 12.74 -2.30
CA ASN A 138 35.18 12.90 -1.32
C ASN A 138 36.29 11.83 -1.41
N ARG A 139 36.13 10.81 -2.27
CA ARG A 139 37.14 9.75 -2.50
C ARG A 139 37.92 9.95 -3.79
N GLN A 140 37.56 10.94 -4.61
CA GLN A 140 38.27 11.37 -5.82
C GLN A 140 39.06 12.64 -5.51
#